data_AF-A0A9W8HGH5-F1
#
_entry.id   AF-A0A9W8HGH5-F1
#
_cell.length_a   1.000
_cell.length_b   1.000
_cell.length_c   1.000
_cell.angle_alpha   90.00
_cell.angle_beta   90.00
_cell.angle_gamma   90.00
#
_symmetry.space_group_name_H-M   'P 1'
#
loop_
_entity.id
_entity.type
_entity.pdbx_description
1 polymer ?
#
loop_
_entity_poly.entity_id
_entity_poly.type
_entity_poly.pdbx_seq_one_letter_code
_entity_poly.pdbx_strand_id
1 'polypeptide(L)'
;MAGPVCGPRLAPIRYGDLNEVERVSKVANKCHDRRTGRCSWEAVSEELRVPVLRCLQLFDRKDAKIPQRGLLGSDVWPLEDVERLEMFTKRYFSGKEMNSHDWELVGKYMNIAPRHCISKMWAVDSCKLNPALYDSIRDLFRDGVLWPTIVELHSALRHTYDVVRFVYGQTDRATLKKQRRPKAQYSINKHEVWNDAEDRHLAQLLEMFPVGQDVDWNFVSKTVGHSKNACRYRSRRHRGAAAAKGAQPAGAGRAGGGPVRAGESVHSEEPLHASSTSDSGRSGQSSQSPRPGTASPPSRAARIRQREAISV
;
A
#
# COMPACT_ATOMS: atom_id res chain seq x y z
N MET A 1 -6.66 -9.82 41.11
CA MET A 1 -6.01 -9.61 39.80
C MET A 1 -5.61 -10.98 39.27
N ALA A 2 -6.03 -11.36 38.06
CA ALA A 2 -5.62 -12.63 37.45
C ALA A 2 -4.28 -12.43 36.73
N GLY A 3 -3.28 -13.26 37.04
CA GLY A 3 -1.97 -13.23 36.38
C GLY A 3 -2.01 -13.78 34.95
N PRO A 4 -0.97 -13.54 34.14
CA PRO A 4 -0.90 -14.05 32.78
C PRO A 4 -0.85 -15.58 32.78
N VAL A 5 -1.82 -16.21 32.11
CA VAL A 5 -1.86 -17.66 31.94
C VAL A 5 -0.79 -18.08 30.94
N CYS A 6 0.32 -18.65 31.44
CA CYS A 6 1.31 -19.29 30.58
C CYS A 6 0.66 -20.42 29.78
N GLY A 7 0.58 -20.25 28.46
CA GLY A 7 0.09 -21.29 27.55
C GLY A 7 0.94 -22.57 27.66
N PRO A 8 0.34 -23.75 27.43
CA PRO A 8 1.02 -25.03 27.66
C PRO A 8 2.25 -25.19 26.77
N ARG A 9 3.40 -25.50 27.38
CA ARG A 9 4.57 -26.03 26.65
C ARG A 9 4.22 -27.43 26.13
N LEU A 10 4.11 -27.56 24.81
CA LEU A 10 3.73 -28.82 24.16
C LEU A 10 4.91 -29.80 24.09
N ALA A 11 4.61 -31.08 24.30
CA ALA A 11 5.58 -32.18 24.25
C ALA A 11 5.92 -32.57 22.80
N PRO A 12 7.09 -33.21 22.56
CA PRO A 12 7.46 -33.71 21.24
C PRO A 12 6.50 -34.82 20.74
N ILE A 13 6.28 -34.81 19.42
CA ILE A 13 5.49 -35.77 18.64
C ILE A 13 5.98 -37.20 18.91
N ARG A 14 5.07 -38.12 19.25
CA ARG A 14 5.40 -39.55 19.48
C ARG A 14 5.12 -40.36 18.22
N TYR A 15 5.78 -41.51 18.04
CA TYR A 15 5.71 -42.33 16.82
C TYR A 15 4.30 -42.84 16.43
N GLY A 16 3.30 -42.76 17.31
CA GLY A 16 1.89 -43.01 16.95
C GLY A 16 1.26 -41.93 16.05
N ASP A 17 1.87 -40.75 15.97
CA ASP A 17 1.30 -39.57 15.32
C ASP A 17 1.37 -39.62 13.78
N LEU A 18 2.07 -40.60 13.17
CA LEU A 18 2.19 -40.71 11.70
C LEU A 18 0.83 -40.86 10.99
N ASN A 19 -0.08 -41.63 11.59
CA ASN A 19 -1.46 -41.76 11.09
C ASN A 19 -2.25 -40.45 11.27
N GLU A 20 -1.92 -39.63 12.28
CA GLU A 20 -2.50 -38.28 12.42
C GLU A 20 -1.99 -37.32 11.33
N VAL A 21 -0.70 -37.36 10.99
CA VAL A 21 -0.08 -36.55 9.93
C VAL A 21 -0.74 -36.81 8.57
N GLU A 22 -0.91 -38.08 8.18
CA GLU A 22 -1.59 -38.43 6.94
C GLU A 22 -3.07 -38.00 6.94
N ARG A 23 -3.79 -38.24 8.04
CA ARG A 23 -5.20 -37.84 8.18
C ARG A 23 -5.38 -36.33 8.08
N VAL A 24 -4.56 -35.54 8.78
CA VAL A 24 -4.57 -34.08 8.71
C VAL A 24 -4.29 -33.61 7.27
N SER A 25 -3.27 -34.16 6.63
CA SER A 25 -2.87 -33.77 5.27
C SER A 25 -3.94 -34.13 4.23
N LYS A 26 -4.62 -35.27 4.38
CA LYS A 26 -5.75 -35.71 3.54
C LYS A 26 -6.99 -34.83 3.72
N VAL A 27 -7.39 -34.52 4.96
CA VAL A 27 -8.54 -33.64 5.23
C VAL A 27 -8.23 -32.20 4.82
N ALA A 28 -7.02 -31.69 5.05
CA ALA A 28 -6.61 -30.37 4.57
C ALA A 28 -6.72 -30.24 3.04
N ASN A 29 -6.36 -31.28 2.27
CA ASN A 29 -6.53 -31.25 0.81
C ASN A 29 -8.00 -31.27 0.36
N LYS A 30 -8.89 -31.93 1.12
CA LYS A 30 -10.36 -31.88 0.93
C LYS A 30 -10.92 -30.48 1.26
N CYS A 31 -10.41 -29.82 2.29
CA CYS A 31 -10.80 -28.48 2.74
C CYS A 31 -10.04 -27.33 2.04
N HIS A 32 -9.26 -27.62 0.99
CA HIS A 32 -8.49 -26.63 0.25
C HIS A 32 -9.28 -26.01 -0.91
N ASP A 33 -9.62 -24.73 -0.78
CA ASP A 33 -10.19 -23.94 -1.86
C ASP A 33 -9.09 -23.57 -2.86
N ARG A 34 -9.12 -24.24 -4.02
CA ARG A 34 -8.21 -23.99 -5.14
C ARG A 34 -8.31 -22.58 -5.74
N ARG A 35 -9.44 -21.89 -5.60
CA ARG A 35 -9.64 -20.53 -6.13
C ARG A 35 -8.92 -19.48 -5.28
N THR A 36 -9.01 -19.59 -3.95
CA THR A 36 -8.30 -18.67 -3.04
C THR A 36 -6.90 -19.16 -2.65
N GLY A 37 -6.58 -20.44 -2.89
CA GLY A 37 -5.34 -21.08 -2.49
C GLY A 37 -5.22 -21.24 -0.96
N ARG A 38 -6.34 -21.38 -0.25
CA ARG A 38 -6.42 -21.43 1.22
C ARG A 38 -7.09 -22.72 1.69
N CYS A 39 -6.70 -23.20 2.87
CA CYS A 39 -7.38 -24.29 3.57
C CYS A 39 -8.30 -23.70 4.65
N SER A 40 -9.52 -24.23 4.80
CA SER A 40 -10.34 -23.91 5.99
C SER A 40 -9.87 -24.77 7.16
N TRP A 41 -8.92 -24.26 7.93
CA TRP A 41 -8.34 -24.97 9.08
C TRP A 41 -9.34 -25.21 10.20
N GLU A 42 -10.37 -24.37 10.30
CA GLU A 42 -11.51 -24.54 11.18
C GLU A 42 -12.31 -25.80 10.81
N ALA A 43 -12.59 -26.01 9.51
CA ALA A 43 -13.26 -27.23 9.04
C ALA A 43 -12.38 -28.49 9.19
N VAL A 44 -11.06 -28.39 8.97
CA VAL A 44 -10.11 -29.49 9.25
C VAL A 44 -10.11 -29.85 10.74
N SER A 45 -10.14 -28.84 11.60
CA SER A 45 -10.17 -28.99 13.06
C SER A 45 -11.45 -29.67 13.54
N GLU A 46 -12.59 -29.29 12.94
CA GLU A 46 -13.91 -29.88 13.22
C GLU A 46 -14.02 -31.34 12.74
N GLU A 47 -13.65 -31.63 11.48
CA GLU A 47 -13.73 -32.98 10.89
C GLU A 47 -12.84 -34.00 11.62
N LEU A 48 -11.70 -33.55 12.16
CA LEU A 48 -10.79 -34.41 12.92
C LEU A 48 -11.00 -34.38 14.44
N ARG A 49 -11.79 -33.42 14.96
CA ARG A 49 -11.92 -33.10 16.39
C ARG A 49 -10.58 -32.80 17.08
N VAL A 50 -9.66 -32.19 16.35
CA VAL A 50 -8.29 -31.84 16.80
C VAL A 50 -8.12 -30.32 16.73
N PRO A 51 -7.58 -29.62 17.74
CA PRO A 51 -7.42 -28.17 17.71
C PRO A 51 -6.60 -27.66 16.50
N VAL A 52 -6.98 -26.50 15.94
CA VAL A 52 -6.33 -25.86 14.77
C VAL A 52 -4.80 -25.85 14.86
N LEU A 53 -4.22 -25.44 15.98
CA LEU A 53 -2.75 -25.41 16.15
C LEU A 53 -2.10 -26.80 16.03
N ARG A 54 -2.74 -27.85 16.57
CA ARG A 54 -2.25 -29.23 16.47
C ARG A 54 -2.39 -29.77 15.05
N CYS A 55 -3.48 -29.42 14.35
CA CYS A 55 -3.59 -29.68 12.90
C CYS A 55 -2.45 -29.02 12.12
N LEU A 56 -2.14 -27.74 12.39
CA LEU A 56 -1.03 -27.03 11.73
C LEU A 56 0.34 -27.63 12.06
N GLN A 57 0.55 -28.14 13.28
CA GLN A 57 1.78 -28.86 13.64
C GLN A 57 1.92 -30.15 12.83
N LEU A 58 0.87 -30.98 12.81
CA LEU A 58 0.82 -32.28 12.13
C LEU A 58 0.79 -32.18 10.59
N PHE A 59 0.38 -31.06 10.02
CA PHE A 59 0.26 -30.90 8.56
C PHE A 59 1.61 -30.97 7.84
N ASP A 60 1.78 -31.95 6.95
CA ASP A 60 2.85 -31.96 5.95
C ASP A 60 2.32 -31.49 4.59
N ARG A 61 2.98 -30.49 4.01
CA ARG A 61 2.69 -29.97 2.67
C ARG A 61 3.01 -30.98 1.57
N LYS A 62 3.99 -31.87 1.78
CA LYS A 62 4.40 -32.89 0.80
C LYS A 62 3.27 -33.87 0.54
N ASP A 63 2.66 -34.36 1.61
CA ASP A 63 1.62 -35.39 1.55
C ASP A 63 0.26 -34.81 1.10
N ALA A 64 -0.06 -33.60 1.57
CA ALA A 64 -1.31 -32.94 1.21
C ALA A 64 -1.41 -32.55 -0.27
N LYS A 65 -0.26 -32.46 -0.99
CA LYS A 65 -0.17 -31.95 -2.38
C LYS A 65 -0.78 -30.56 -2.58
N ILE A 66 -0.96 -29.79 -1.51
CA ILE A 66 -1.43 -28.40 -1.56
C ILE A 66 -0.25 -27.52 -2.01
N PRO A 67 -0.33 -26.89 -3.19
CA PRO A 67 0.72 -25.95 -3.60
C PRO A 67 0.74 -24.77 -2.64
N GLN A 68 1.93 -24.36 -2.23
CA GLN A 68 2.09 -23.12 -1.46
C GLN A 68 1.59 -21.95 -2.30
N ARG A 69 0.75 -21.10 -1.71
CA ARG A 69 0.23 -19.90 -2.36
C ARG A 69 1.39 -18.95 -2.64
N GLY A 70 1.83 -18.91 -3.90
CA GLY A 70 2.63 -17.81 -4.39
C GLY A 70 1.85 -16.51 -4.30
N LEU A 71 2.53 -15.40 -4.07
CA LEU A 71 2.02 -14.09 -4.47
C LEU A 71 2.06 -14.09 -6.01
N LEU A 72 0.96 -14.49 -6.63
CA LEU A 72 0.86 -14.87 -8.05
C LEU A 72 0.89 -13.63 -8.96
N GLY A 73 2.06 -13.03 -9.16
CA GLY A 73 2.32 -11.96 -10.15
C GLY A 73 1.71 -10.60 -9.80
N SER A 74 0.63 -10.57 -9.03
CA SER A 74 0.18 -9.41 -8.26
C SER A 74 0.65 -9.59 -6.81
N ASP A 75 1.57 -8.74 -6.35
CA ASP A 75 2.17 -8.74 -5.00
C ASP A 75 1.18 -8.31 -3.88
N VAL A 76 -0.11 -8.59 -4.10
CA VAL A 76 -1.27 -8.06 -3.39
C VAL A 76 -1.55 -8.89 -2.14
N TRP A 77 -1.74 -8.21 -1.01
CA TRP A 77 -2.46 -8.76 0.15
C TRP A 77 -3.87 -8.18 0.15
N PRO A 78 -4.91 -8.99 -0.16
CA PRO A 78 -6.31 -8.64 0.07
C PRO A 78 -6.53 -8.26 1.55
N LEU A 79 -7.48 -7.36 1.82
CA LEU A 79 -7.76 -6.92 3.20
C LEU A 79 -8.16 -8.12 4.08
N GLU A 80 -8.92 -9.05 3.53
CA GLU A 80 -9.38 -10.27 4.21
C GLU A 80 -8.24 -11.25 4.53
N ASP A 81 -7.09 -11.16 3.85
CA ASP A 81 -5.87 -11.90 4.23
C ASP A 81 -5.12 -11.18 5.36
N VAL A 82 -5.16 -9.85 5.41
CA VAL A 82 -4.52 -9.08 6.49
C VAL A 82 -5.30 -9.24 7.79
N GLU A 83 -6.63 -9.12 7.74
CA GLU A 83 -7.53 -9.32 8.88
C GLU A 83 -7.45 -10.75 9.43
N ARG A 84 -7.42 -11.77 8.56
CA ARG A 84 -7.23 -13.17 9.00
C ARG A 84 -5.86 -13.40 9.62
N LEU A 85 -4.80 -12.81 9.06
CA LEU A 85 -3.46 -12.89 9.60
C LEU A 85 -3.41 -12.29 11.02
N GLU A 86 -3.94 -11.08 11.20
CA GLU A 86 -4.02 -10.40 12.50
C GLU A 86 -4.90 -11.18 13.50
N MET A 87 -6.08 -11.62 13.07
CA MET A 87 -6.99 -12.39 13.92
C MET A 87 -6.36 -13.71 14.38
N PHE A 88 -5.66 -14.42 13.50
CA PHE A 88 -4.97 -15.67 13.82
C PHE A 88 -3.78 -15.45 14.76
N THR A 89 -2.92 -14.46 14.48
CA THR A 89 -1.78 -14.15 15.37
C THR A 89 -2.26 -13.72 16.75
N LYS A 90 -3.27 -12.84 16.81
CA LYS A 90 -3.89 -12.39 18.06
C LYS A 90 -4.58 -13.52 18.81
N ARG A 91 -5.32 -14.42 18.15
CA ARG A 91 -6.07 -15.50 18.81
C ARG A 91 -5.17 -16.57 19.44
N TYR A 92 -4.05 -16.90 18.79
CA TYR A 92 -3.22 -18.05 19.16
C TYR A 92 -1.86 -17.69 19.75
N PHE A 93 -1.42 -16.43 19.63
CA PHE A 93 -0.09 -15.98 20.04
C PHE A 93 -0.11 -14.62 20.79
N SER A 94 -1.27 -14.12 21.21
CA SER A 94 -1.37 -12.89 22.02
C SER A 94 -0.49 -12.94 23.27
N GLY A 95 0.23 -11.84 23.53
CA GLY A 95 0.97 -11.66 24.78
C GLY A 95 2.32 -12.37 24.85
N LYS A 96 2.80 -12.99 23.75
CA LYS A 96 4.16 -13.51 23.64
C LYS A 96 4.86 -13.02 22.37
N GLU A 97 6.18 -12.92 22.42
CA GLU A 97 6.98 -12.78 21.20
C GLU A 97 6.93 -14.09 20.40
N MET A 98 6.64 -13.98 19.10
CA MET A 98 6.51 -15.13 18.20
C MET A 98 7.88 -15.55 17.67
N ASN A 99 8.27 -16.80 17.93
CA ASN A 99 9.51 -17.37 17.43
C ASN A 99 9.38 -17.89 15.98
N SER A 100 10.47 -18.36 15.37
CA SER A 100 10.47 -18.87 13.99
C SER A 100 9.43 -19.97 13.74
N HIS A 101 9.22 -20.88 14.70
CA HIS A 101 8.26 -21.97 14.58
C HIS A 101 6.81 -21.48 14.68
N ASP A 102 6.53 -20.50 15.54
CA ASP A 102 5.22 -19.84 15.58
C ASP A 102 4.86 -19.26 14.20
N TRP A 103 5.84 -18.61 13.52
CA TRP A 103 5.65 -18.09 12.16
C TRP A 103 5.54 -19.16 11.08
N GLU A 104 6.12 -20.35 11.26
CA GLU A 104 5.87 -21.51 10.39
C GLU A 104 4.41 -21.94 10.44
N LEU A 105 3.81 -22.00 11.64
CA LEU A 105 2.39 -22.32 11.82
C LEU A 105 1.49 -21.25 11.16
N VAL A 106 1.83 -19.96 11.30
CA VAL A 106 1.14 -18.87 10.57
C VAL A 106 1.28 -19.02 9.05
N GLY A 107 2.47 -19.40 8.56
CA GLY A 107 2.71 -19.66 7.14
C GLY A 107 1.91 -20.86 6.61
N LYS A 108 1.77 -21.92 7.41
CA LYS A 108 0.86 -23.04 7.12
C LYS A 108 -0.60 -22.58 7.10
N TYR A 109 -1.05 -21.81 8.10
CA TYR A 109 -2.42 -21.29 8.20
C TYR A 109 -2.81 -20.47 6.95
N MET A 110 -2.00 -19.46 6.61
CA MET A 110 -2.24 -18.58 5.45
C MET A 110 -1.92 -19.23 4.09
N ASN A 111 -1.34 -20.45 4.08
CA ASN A 111 -0.71 -21.10 2.93
C ASN A 111 0.37 -20.24 2.21
N ILE A 112 1.02 -19.32 2.91
CA ILE A 112 2.05 -18.40 2.39
C ILE A 112 3.44 -18.79 2.97
N ALA A 113 4.54 -18.18 2.53
CA ALA A 113 5.84 -18.39 3.19
C ALA A 113 5.96 -17.52 4.46
N PRO A 114 6.43 -18.06 5.61
CA PRO A 114 6.47 -17.36 6.90
C PRO A 114 7.07 -15.95 6.84
N ARG A 115 8.16 -15.77 6.08
CA ARG A 115 8.82 -14.47 5.85
C ARG A 115 7.89 -13.36 5.34
N HIS A 116 6.85 -13.69 4.57
CA HIS A 116 5.88 -12.71 4.08
C HIS A 116 4.81 -12.40 5.15
N CYS A 117 4.45 -13.36 6.00
CA CYS A 117 3.57 -13.15 7.15
C CYS A 117 4.25 -12.26 8.22
N ILE A 118 5.51 -12.57 8.60
CA ILE A 118 6.35 -11.74 9.49
C ILE A 118 6.41 -10.30 8.96
N SER A 119 6.77 -10.20 7.67
CA SER A 119 6.83 -8.93 6.94
C SER A 119 5.54 -8.13 7.05
N LYS A 120 4.38 -8.77 6.81
CA LYS A 120 3.08 -8.09 6.81
C LYS A 120 2.62 -7.71 8.22
N MET A 121 2.76 -8.58 9.22
CA MET A 121 2.40 -8.26 10.60
C MET A 121 3.22 -7.12 11.17
N TRP A 122 4.55 -7.14 11.04
CA TRP A 122 5.40 -6.02 11.47
C TRP A 122 4.94 -4.68 10.88
N ALA A 123 4.47 -4.71 9.64
CA ALA A 123 3.95 -3.55 8.94
C ALA A 123 2.58 -3.11 9.52
N VAL A 124 1.64 -4.05 9.71
CA VAL A 124 0.32 -3.82 10.32
C VAL A 124 0.45 -3.22 11.72
N ASP A 125 1.28 -3.83 12.56
CA ASP A 125 1.54 -3.41 13.95
C ASP A 125 2.15 -2.00 13.99
N SER A 126 3.11 -1.73 13.08
CA SER A 126 3.75 -0.41 12.97
C SER A 126 2.75 0.68 12.61
N CYS A 127 1.91 0.45 11.60
CA CYS A 127 1.03 1.48 11.03
C CYS A 127 -0.39 1.53 11.62
N LYS A 128 -0.75 0.65 12.57
CA LYS A 128 -2.09 0.51 13.15
C LYS A 128 -3.17 0.50 12.06
N LEU A 129 -3.20 -0.58 11.28
CA LEU A 129 -4.05 -0.71 10.09
C LEU A 129 -5.50 -0.24 10.36
N ASN A 130 -5.90 0.82 9.67
CA ASN A 130 -7.27 1.33 9.71
C ASN A 130 -7.93 0.99 8.35
N PRO A 131 -9.04 0.23 8.31
CA PRO A 131 -9.69 -0.16 7.06
C PRO A 131 -10.07 1.02 6.15
N ALA A 132 -10.63 2.10 6.71
CA ALA A 132 -10.98 3.30 5.94
C ALA A 132 -9.75 4.01 5.37
N LEU A 133 -8.62 3.95 6.08
CA LEU A 133 -7.33 4.44 5.59
C LEU A 133 -6.75 3.52 4.51
N TYR A 134 -6.96 2.21 4.61
CA TYR A 134 -6.55 1.23 3.59
C TYR A 134 -7.29 1.44 2.28
N ASP A 135 -8.62 1.59 2.31
CA ASP A 135 -9.43 1.89 1.12
C ASP A 135 -8.99 3.22 0.47
N SER A 136 -8.85 4.29 1.28
CA SER A 136 -8.38 5.60 0.79
C SER A 136 -7.01 5.53 0.11
N ILE A 137 -6.04 4.83 0.72
CA ILE A 137 -4.70 4.67 0.15
C ILE A 137 -4.72 3.80 -1.11
N ARG A 138 -5.50 2.72 -1.12
CA ARG A 138 -5.67 1.84 -2.29
C ARG A 138 -6.21 2.64 -3.48
N ASP A 139 -7.20 3.48 -3.25
CA ASP A 139 -7.86 4.23 -4.32
C ASP A 139 -6.96 5.37 -4.82
N LEU A 140 -6.23 6.06 -3.94
CA LEU A 140 -5.14 6.97 -4.34
C LEU A 140 -4.09 6.28 -5.21
N PHE A 141 -3.67 5.06 -4.84
CA PHE A 141 -2.68 4.30 -5.60
C PHE A 141 -3.20 3.82 -6.96
N ARG A 142 -4.46 3.36 -7.05
CA ARG A 142 -5.12 2.98 -8.31
C ARG A 142 -5.14 4.14 -9.32
N ASP A 143 -5.40 5.34 -8.83
CA ASP A 143 -5.41 6.57 -9.65
C ASP A 143 -4.00 7.12 -9.92
N GLY A 144 -2.95 6.34 -9.64
CA GLY A 144 -1.57 6.63 -10.00
C GLY A 144 -0.92 7.73 -9.17
N VAL A 145 -1.39 7.98 -7.94
CA VAL A 145 -0.73 8.89 -6.98
C VAL A 145 0.53 8.20 -6.42
N LEU A 146 1.64 8.94 -6.33
CA LEU A 146 2.91 8.39 -5.84
C LEU A 146 2.92 8.24 -4.32
N TRP A 147 3.61 7.20 -3.83
CA TRP A 147 3.73 6.89 -2.40
C TRP A 147 4.15 8.04 -1.48
N PRO A 148 5.11 8.93 -1.83
CA PRO A 148 5.41 10.11 -1.01
C PRO A 148 4.17 11.01 -0.80
N THR A 149 3.44 11.31 -1.88
CA THR A 149 2.21 12.11 -1.84
C THR A 149 1.09 11.45 -1.05
N ILE A 150 0.98 10.11 -1.10
CA ILE A 150 0.01 9.35 -0.29
C ILE A 150 0.31 9.54 1.21
N VAL A 151 1.58 9.54 1.62
CA VAL A 151 1.94 9.80 3.03
C VAL A 151 1.68 11.25 3.41
N GLU A 152 2.02 12.22 2.55
CA GLU A 152 1.74 13.64 2.78
C GLU A 152 0.24 13.93 2.94
N LEU A 153 -0.62 13.24 2.16
CA LEU A 153 -2.08 13.33 2.24
C LEU A 153 -2.65 12.81 3.57
N HIS A 154 -1.96 11.85 4.19
CA HIS A 154 -2.40 11.20 5.41
C HIS A 154 -1.42 11.52 6.55
N SER A 155 -1.49 12.74 7.07
CA SER A 155 -0.65 13.24 8.19
C SER A 155 -0.71 12.37 9.48
N ALA A 156 -1.72 11.51 9.61
CA ALA A 156 -1.79 10.48 10.65
C ALA A 156 -0.74 9.35 10.49
N LEU A 157 -0.25 9.11 9.27
CA LEU A 157 0.80 8.13 8.97
C LEU A 157 2.17 8.70 9.38
N ARG A 158 2.56 8.46 10.63
CA ARG A 158 3.90 8.81 11.17
C ARG A 158 5.01 7.88 10.66
N HIS A 159 4.94 7.45 9.40
CA HIS A 159 5.80 6.43 8.81
C HIS A 159 6.33 6.86 7.45
N THR A 160 7.48 6.31 7.05
CA THR A 160 8.05 6.59 5.72
C THR A 160 7.16 6.01 4.62
N TYR A 161 7.22 6.62 3.43
CA TYR A 161 6.47 6.13 2.26
C TYR A 161 6.77 4.68 1.89
N ASP A 162 7.97 4.17 2.21
CA ASP A 162 8.31 2.76 2.03
C ASP A 162 7.56 1.84 3.00
N VAL A 163 7.36 2.25 4.26
CA VAL A 163 6.57 1.47 5.22
C VAL A 163 5.09 1.52 4.83
N VAL A 164 4.56 2.70 4.47
CA VAL A 164 3.17 2.83 4.01
C VAL A 164 2.92 2.03 2.73
N ARG A 165 3.86 2.04 1.77
CA ARG A 165 3.86 1.20 0.56
C ARG A 165 3.90 -0.32 0.83
N PHE A 166 4.36 -0.72 2.00
CA PHE A 166 4.45 -2.14 2.39
C PHE A 166 3.21 -2.60 3.17
N VAL A 167 2.62 -1.72 3.96
CA VAL A 167 1.37 -1.94 4.70
C VAL A 167 0.17 -1.87 3.76
N TYR A 168 0.01 -0.74 3.08
CA TYR A 168 -1.16 -0.39 2.29
C TYR A 168 -0.91 -0.61 0.79
N GLY A 169 0.34 -0.56 0.37
CA GLY A 169 0.71 -0.93 -0.99
C GLY A 169 0.76 -2.45 -1.20
N GLN A 170 0.46 -2.82 -2.42
CA GLN A 170 0.39 -4.19 -2.92
C GLN A 170 1.78 -4.64 -3.42
N THR A 171 2.81 -4.46 -2.60
CA THR A 171 4.21 -4.71 -2.97
C THR A 171 5.00 -5.38 -1.85
N ASP A 172 5.74 -6.44 -2.20
CA ASP A 172 6.60 -7.16 -1.27
C ASP A 172 7.94 -6.43 -1.02
N ARG A 173 8.74 -6.92 -0.06
CA ARG A 173 10.01 -6.29 0.34
C ARG A 173 11.10 -6.39 -0.75
N ALA A 174 10.99 -7.34 -1.68
CA ALA A 174 11.93 -7.51 -2.79
C ALA A 174 11.61 -6.57 -3.96
N THR A 175 10.35 -6.46 -4.33
CA THR A 175 9.82 -5.48 -5.30
C THR A 175 10.08 -4.06 -4.81
N LEU A 176 9.87 -3.77 -3.52
CA LEU A 176 10.21 -2.47 -2.92
C LEU A 176 11.71 -2.16 -2.99
N LYS A 177 12.60 -3.12 -2.69
CA LYS A 177 14.06 -2.97 -2.90
C LYS A 177 14.44 -2.72 -4.37
N LYS A 178 13.75 -3.34 -5.34
CA LYS A 178 13.98 -3.11 -6.77
C LYS A 178 13.49 -1.71 -7.21
N GLN A 179 12.36 -1.26 -6.68
CA GLN A 179 11.73 0.03 -6.98
C GLN A 179 12.40 1.23 -6.27
N ARG A 180 13.24 0.99 -5.26
CA ARG A 180 14.17 1.99 -4.68
C ARG A 180 15.26 2.47 -5.66
N ARG A 181 15.43 1.84 -6.83
CA ARG A 181 16.32 2.38 -7.88
C ARG A 181 15.65 3.60 -8.54
N PRO A 182 16.29 4.78 -8.59
CA PRO A 182 15.64 6.04 -8.93
C PRO A 182 15.32 6.13 -10.42
N LYS A 183 14.16 5.61 -10.83
CA LYS A 183 13.47 6.03 -12.06
C LYS A 183 12.65 7.27 -11.74
N ALA A 184 13.33 8.42 -11.74
CA ALA A 184 12.75 9.77 -11.59
C ALA A 184 11.63 9.86 -10.54
N GLN A 185 12.00 9.96 -9.25
CA GLN A 185 11.07 10.44 -8.23
C GLN A 185 10.76 11.92 -8.51
N TYR A 186 9.69 12.17 -9.25
CA TYR A 186 9.05 13.48 -9.30
C TYR A 186 8.42 13.74 -7.93
N SER A 187 9.18 14.35 -7.02
CA SER A 187 8.59 14.95 -5.82
C SER A 187 7.57 15.98 -6.27
N ILE A 188 6.33 15.90 -5.74
CA ILE A 188 5.44 17.05 -5.84
C ILE A 188 6.12 18.14 -5.04
N ASN A 189 6.43 19.26 -5.69
CA ASN A 189 6.91 20.41 -4.95
C ASN A 189 5.69 20.95 -4.21
N LYS A 190 5.56 20.62 -2.92
CA LYS A 190 4.48 21.06 -2.00
C LYS A 190 4.27 22.59 -2.02
N HIS A 191 5.29 23.31 -2.48
CA HIS A 191 5.37 24.77 -2.60
C HIS A 191 5.15 25.29 -4.03
N GLU A 192 4.71 24.47 -4.99
CA GLU A 192 4.06 25.01 -6.20
C GLU A 192 2.80 25.75 -5.75
N VAL A 193 2.85 27.08 -5.81
CA VAL A 193 1.75 27.97 -5.43
C VAL A 193 0.70 27.92 -6.53
N TRP A 194 -0.39 27.22 -6.28
CA TRP A 194 -1.57 27.23 -7.15
C TRP A 194 -2.37 28.53 -6.92
N ASN A 195 -2.68 29.23 -8.00
CA ASN A 195 -3.61 30.36 -7.99
C ASN A 195 -5.02 29.97 -8.48
N ASP A 196 -6.00 30.83 -8.21
CA ASP A 196 -7.41 30.59 -8.53
C ASP A 196 -7.69 30.55 -10.06
N ALA A 197 -6.75 30.97 -10.90
CA ALA A 197 -6.88 30.84 -12.37
C ALA A 197 -6.44 29.45 -12.84
N GLU A 198 -5.32 28.92 -12.33
CA GLU A 198 -4.85 27.54 -12.56
C GLU A 198 -5.87 26.51 -12.07
N ASP A 199 -6.51 26.74 -10.92
CA ASP A 199 -7.57 25.91 -10.37
C ASP A 199 -8.81 25.86 -11.29
N ARG A 200 -9.28 27.02 -11.76
CA ARG A 200 -10.40 27.11 -12.70
C ARG A 200 -10.06 26.48 -14.05
N HIS A 201 -8.85 26.69 -14.55
CA HIS A 201 -8.38 26.11 -15.80
C HIS A 201 -8.26 24.58 -15.71
N LEU A 202 -7.74 24.05 -14.59
CA LEU A 202 -7.72 22.61 -14.32
C LEU A 202 -9.15 22.04 -14.24
N ALA A 203 -10.09 22.73 -13.59
CA ALA A 203 -11.48 22.29 -13.52
C ALA A 203 -12.13 22.21 -14.91
N GLN A 204 -12.00 23.27 -15.73
CA GLN A 204 -12.49 23.31 -17.11
C GLN A 204 -11.89 22.18 -17.98
N LEU A 205 -10.58 21.96 -17.88
CA LEU A 205 -9.92 20.85 -18.61
C LEU A 205 -10.44 19.48 -18.17
N LEU A 206 -10.84 19.31 -16.91
CA LEU A 206 -11.40 18.06 -16.39
C LEU A 206 -12.87 17.85 -16.77
N GLU A 207 -13.63 18.92 -17.03
CA GLU A 207 -15.00 18.84 -17.57
C GLU A 207 -15.02 18.37 -19.03
N MET A 208 -13.93 18.60 -19.79
CA MET A 208 -13.76 18.07 -21.15
C MET A 208 -13.59 16.55 -21.22
N PHE A 209 -13.29 15.88 -20.09
CA PHE A 209 -13.21 14.42 -20.02
C PHE A 209 -14.49 13.83 -19.40
N PRO A 210 -15.36 13.16 -20.17
CA PRO A 210 -16.60 12.59 -19.66
C PRO A 210 -16.35 11.54 -18.56
N VAL A 211 -17.34 11.38 -17.68
CA VAL A 211 -17.25 10.48 -16.53
C VAL A 211 -17.00 9.04 -16.99
N GLY A 212 -15.86 8.47 -16.62
CA GLY A 212 -15.44 7.12 -16.99
C GLY A 212 -14.37 7.05 -18.10
N GLN A 213 -13.99 8.17 -18.72
CA GLN A 213 -12.88 8.22 -19.68
C GLN A 213 -11.53 8.47 -18.97
N ASP A 214 -10.47 7.83 -19.48
CA ASP A 214 -9.09 8.09 -19.03
C ASP A 214 -8.67 9.54 -19.35
N VAL A 215 -8.33 10.30 -18.32
CA VAL A 215 -7.80 11.66 -18.44
C VAL A 215 -6.36 11.62 -18.94
N ASP A 216 -6.07 12.29 -20.07
CA ASP A 216 -4.69 12.46 -20.51
C ASP A 216 -3.94 13.48 -19.65
N TRP A 217 -3.35 12.98 -18.57
CA TRP A 217 -2.51 13.76 -17.68
C TRP A 217 -1.26 14.33 -18.37
N ASN A 218 -0.82 13.85 -19.54
CA ASN A 218 0.25 14.49 -20.30
C ASN A 218 -0.20 15.83 -20.86
N PHE A 219 -1.38 15.86 -21.51
CA PHE A 219 -2.02 17.07 -21.99
C PHE A 219 -2.31 18.02 -20.82
N VAL A 220 -3.06 17.58 -19.81
CA VAL A 220 -3.44 18.45 -18.66
C VAL A 220 -2.21 19.07 -17.97
N SER A 221 -1.14 18.29 -17.75
CA SER A 221 0.10 18.80 -17.14
C SER A 221 0.79 19.88 -17.99
N LYS A 222 0.82 19.71 -19.32
CA LYS A 222 1.38 20.72 -20.23
C LYS A 222 0.52 21.98 -20.28
N THR A 223 -0.81 21.82 -20.28
CA THR A 223 -1.76 22.94 -20.45
C THR A 223 -1.92 23.78 -19.19
N VAL A 224 -1.85 23.17 -18.00
CA VAL A 224 -1.92 23.88 -16.70
C VAL A 224 -0.53 24.38 -16.25
N GLY A 225 0.56 23.86 -16.83
CA GLY A 225 1.94 24.25 -16.46
C GLY A 225 2.48 23.55 -15.20
N HIS A 226 1.65 22.79 -14.50
CA HIS A 226 2.02 22.01 -13.32
C HIS A 226 2.40 20.56 -13.65
N SER A 227 3.15 19.91 -12.76
CA SER A 227 3.45 18.48 -12.91
C SER A 227 2.18 17.61 -12.91
N LYS A 228 2.19 16.50 -13.67
CA LYS A 228 1.08 15.51 -13.73
C LYS A 228 0.54 15.13 -12.36
N ASN A 229 1.44 14.95 -11.39
CA ASN A 229 1.09 14.56 -10.03
C ASN A 229 0.42 15.71 -9.26
N ALA A 230 0.86 16.95 -9.45
CA ALA A 230 0.21 18.13 -8.89
C ALA A 230 -1.21 18.32 -9.49
N CYS A 231 -1.38 18.19 -10.81
CA CYS A 231 -2.70 18.23 -11.46
C CYS A 231 -3.64 17.13 -10.92
N ARG A 232 -3.16 15.88 -10.81
CA ARG A 232 -3.92 14.77 -10.19
C ARG A 232 -4.32 15.09 -8.76
N TYR A 233 -3.39 15.56 -7.95
CA TYR A 233 -3.63 15.95 -6.57
C TYR A 233 -4.71 17.03 -6.45
N ARG A 234 -4.57 18.14 -7.20
CA ARG A 234 -5.50 19.27 -7.14
C ARG A 234 -6.90 18.90 -7.63
N SER A 235 -7.01 18.08 -8.68
CA SER A 235 -8.30 17.59 -9.22
C SER A 235 -9.20 16.93 -8.16
N ARG A 236 -8.61 16.19 -7.22
CA ARG A 236 -9.37 15.52 -6.15
C ARG A 236 -9.82 16.48 -5.06
N ARG A 237 -9.09 17.56 -4.79
CA ARG A 237 -9.55 18.62 -3.88
C ARG A 237 -10.79 19.32 -4.45
N HIS A 238 -10.83 19.59 -5.76
CA HIS A 238 -12.03 20.10 -6.42
C HIS A 238 -13.20 19.11 -6.34
N ARG A 239 -13.01 17.84 -6.71
CA ARG A 239 -14.10 16.82 -6.67
C ARG A 239 -14.60 16.56 -5.23
N GLY A 240 -13.71 16.54 -4.23
CA GLY A 240 -14.08 16.41 -2.82
C GLY A 240 -14.83 17.64 -2.27
N ALA A 241 -14.39 18.85 -2.63
CA ALA A 241 -15.08 20.09 -2.24
C ALA A 241 -16.46 20.23 -2.93
N ALA A 242 -16.58 19.80 -4.19
CA ALA A 242 -17.85 19.78 -4.90
C ALA A 242 -18.83 18.76 -4.29
N ALA A 243 -18.38 17.55 -3.97
CA ALA A 243 -19.19 16.55 -3.29
C ALA A 243 -19.65 17.02 -1.89
N ALA A 244 -18.79 17.68 -1.13
CA ALA A 244 -19.14 18.25 0.17
C ALA A 244 -20.16 19.40 0.07
N LYS A 245 -20.11 20.22 -0.99
CA LYS A 245 -21.10 21.28 -1.25
C LYS A 245 -22.44 20.72 -1.77
N GLY A 246 -22.42 19.66 -2.59
CA GLY A 246 -23.63 19.00 -3.08
C GLY A 246 -24.40 18.20 -2.02
N ALA A 247 -23.80 17.94 -0.86
CA ALA A 247 -24.40 17.21 0.25
C ALA A 247 -25.09 18.10 1.31
N GLN A 248 -25.16 19.42 1.11
CA GLN A 248 -25.93 20.29 2.02
C GLN A 248 -27.44 20.13 1.76
N PRO A 249 -28.26 19.77 2.76
CA PRO A 249 -29.71 19.70 2.59
C PRO A 249 -30.28 21.10 2.40
N ALA A 250 -31.08 21.29 1.36
CA ALA A 250 -31.84 22.52 1.15
C ALA A 250 -32.92 22.65 2.24
N GLY A 251 -32.67 23.48 3.26
CA GLY A 251 -33.56 23.59 4.41
C GLY A 251 -33.49 24.95 5.12
N ALA A 252 -34.56 25.72 4.98
CA ALA A 252 -34.96 26.87 5.80
C ALA A 252 -33.98 28.05 5.95
N GLY A 253 -34.32 29.16 5.27
CA GLY A 253 -33.90 30.49 5.72
C GLY A 253 -35.06 31.23 6.37
N ARG A 254 -34.80 31.97 7.47
CA ARG A 254 -35.30 33.35 7.64
C ARG A 254 -34.67 34.10 8.84
N ALA A 255 -34.22 35.32 8.52
CA ALA A 255 -34.28 36.56 9.31
C ALA A 255 -34.08 36.59 10.84
N GLY A 256 -33.20 37.49 11.32
CA GLY A 256 -33.27 38.00 12.69
C GLY A 256 -32.07 38.82 13.18
N GLY A 257 -32.06 40.14 12.92
CA GLY A 257 -31.46 41.18 13.80
C GLY A 257 -29.94 41.30 13.96
N GLY A 258 -29.41 42.52 13.78
CA GLY A 258 -28.19 42.98 14.49
C GLY A 258 -28.50 43.39 15.95
N PRO A 259 -27.60 44.09 16.70
CA PRO A 259 -26.70 45.11 16.17
C PRO A 259 -25.26 45.21 16.77
N VAL A 260 -24.40 45.93 16.03
CA VAL A 260 -23.38 46.93 16.46
C VAL A 260 -22.63 46.78 17.80
N ARG A 261 -21.29 46.74 17.72
CA ARG A 261 -20.40 47.55 18.59
C ARG A 261 -19.07 47.90 17.90
N ALA A 262 -18.47 49.02 18.29
CA ALA A 262 -17.29 49.65 17.68
C ALA A 262 -16.11 49.81 18.68
N GLY A 263 -14.95 50.26 18.18
CA GLY A 263 -13.68 50.51 18.90
C GLY A 263 -12.49 49.94 18.09
N GLU A 264 -11.78 50.72 17.27
CA GLU A 264 -10.56 51.52 17.59
C GLU A 264 -9.32 50.63 17.89
N SER A 265 -8.16 50.64 17.21
CA SER A 265 -7.20 51.71 16.78
C SER A 265 -6.33 52.23 17.94
N VAL A 266 -5.00 52.48 17.85
CA VAL A 266 -4.04 52.59 16.72
C VAL A 266 -2.67 51.93 17.10
N HIS A 267 -1.84 51.42 16.17
CA HIS A 267 -0.46 51.89 15.79
C HIS A 267 0.43 50.65 15.50
N SER A 268 1.61 50.62 14.88
CA SER A 268 2.43 51.39 13.91
C SER A 268 3.89 50.85 14.06
N GLU A 269 4.77 51.12 13.10
CA GLU A 269 6.26 51.02 13.18
C GLU A 269 6.97 49.68 12.83
N GLU A 270 7.36 49.61 11.55
CA GLU A 270 8.68 49.20 11.04
C GLU A 270 9.76 50.29 11.40
N PRO A 271 11.07 50.25 11.03
CA PRO A 271 11.84 49.26 10.23
C PRO A 271 13.31 49.01 10.70
N LEU A 272 14.13 48.44 9.80
CA LEU A 272 15.60 48.55 9.62
C LEU A 272 16.57 47.61 10.35
N HIS A 273 17.23 46.77 9.54
CA HIS A 273 18.69 46.67 9.29
C HIS A 273 19.07 45.19 9.01
N ALA A 274 20.06 44.80 8.21
CA ALA A 274 20.79 45.32 7.05
C ALA A 274 21.92 44.28 6.79
N SER A 275 22.23 44.02 5.52
CA SER A 275 23.55 43.59 5.00
C SER A 275 24.24 42.29 5.49
N SER A 276 24.51 41.38 4.55
CA SER A 276 25.85 40.84 4.19
C SER A 276 25.67 39.71 3.14
N THR A 277 25.80 39.94 1.82
CA THR A 277 27.03 39.92 1.01
C THR A 277 27.94 38.69 1.17
N SER A 278 27.99 37.86 0.11
CA SER A 278 29.16 37.15 -0.44
C SER A 278 29.90 36.14 0.47
N ASP A 279 30.60 35.09 0.00
CA ASP A 279 31.25 34.92 -1.31
C ASP A 279 31.59 33.42 -1.62
N SER A 280 32.04 33.17 -2.85
CA SER A 280 33.05 32.15 -3.23
C SER A 280 32.73 30.64 -3.09
N GLY A 281 32.26 30.07 -4.21
CA GLY A 281 33.16 29.32 -5.09
C GLY A 281 33.39 27.82 -4.84
N ARG A 282 32.84 26.96 -5.73
CA ARG A 282 33.50 25.69 -6.09
C ARG A 282 33.14 25.19 -7.50
N SER A 283 33.89 25.66 -8.50
CA SER A 283 33.86 25.13 -9.87
C SER A 283 34.60 23.80 -9.95
N GLY A 284 33.86 22.68 -9.85
CA GLY A 284 34.41 21.33 -10.02
C GLY A 284 34.20 20.79 -11.44
N GLN A 285 35.11 21.09 -12.36
CA GLN A 285 35.13 20.42 -13.67
C GLN A 285 35.40 18.92 -13.47
N SER A 286 34.56 18.06 -14.07
CA SER A 286 34.78 16.61 -14.09
C SER A 286 34.74 16.11 -15.54
N SER A 287 35.92 15.77 -16.05
CA SER A 287 36.13 15.27 -17.41
C SER A 287 35.42 13.94 -17.62
N GLN A 288 34.55 13.85 -18.63
CA GLN A 288 33.91 12.60 -19.02
C GLN A 288 34.74 11.90 -20.12
N SER A 289 35.27 10.71 -19.82
CA SER A 289 35.81 9.82 -20.85
C SER A 289 34.67 9.09 -21.58
N PRO A 290 34.77 8.85 -22.90
CA PRO A 290 33.69 8.26 -23.68
C PRO A 290 33.47 6.77 -23.32
N ARG A 291 32.21 6.35 -23.23
CA ARG A 291 31.84 4.94 -23.13
C ARG A 291 31.70 4.31 -24.52
N PRO A 292 32.05 3.01 -24.70
CA PRO A 292 31.89 2.33 -25.97
C PRO A 292 30.41 2.15 -26.33
N GLY A 293 30.12 2.17 -27.63
CA GLY A 293 28.76 2.21 -28.16
C GLY A 293 27.94 0.95 -27.86
N THR A 294 26.78 1.15 -27.24
CA THR A 294 25.74 0.12 -27.12
C THR A 294 24.94 0.03 -28.42
N ALA A 295 24.99 -1.12 -29.10
CA ALA A 295 24.11 -1.39 -30.24
C ALA A 295 22.63 -1.29 -29.81
N SER A 296 21.83 -0.57 -30.60
CA SER A 296 20.40 -0.41 -30.33
C SER A 296 19.64 -1.73 -30.54
N PRO A 297 18.75 -2.15 -29.63
CA PRO A 297 18.00 -3.38 -29.80
C PRO A 297 17.04 -3.28 -31.01
N PRO A 298 16.83 -4.37 -31.77
CA PRO A 298 16.03 -4.34 -32.98
C PRO A 298 14.58 -3.94 -32.70
N SER A 299 14.02 -3.16 -33.62
CA SER A 299 12.68 -2.58 -33.54
C SER A 299 11.60 -3.66 -33.44
N ARG A 300 10.43 -3.27 -32.93
CA ARG A 300 9.28 -4.18 -32.77
C ARG A 300 8.86 -4.83 -34.11
N ALA A 301 9.02 -4.14 -35.23
CA ALA A 301 8.73 -4.66 -36.57
C ALA A 301 9.68 -5.81 -36.98
N ALA A 302 10.97 -5.72 -36.65
CA ALA A 302 11.95 -6.77 -36.96
C ALA A 302 11.68 -8.08 -36.20
N ARG A 303 11.16 -8.00 -34.97
CA ARG A 303 10.82 -9.18 -34.14
C ARG A 303 9.55 -9.92 -34.60
N ILE A 304 8.67 -9.25 -35.34
CA ILE A 304 7.46 -9.88 -35.89
C ILE A 304 7.86 -10.76 -37.09
N ARG A 305 8.66 -10.23 -38.03
CA ARG A 305 9.16 -10.99 -39.19
C ARG A 305 9.99 -12.23 -38.80
N GLN A 306 10.76 -12.16 -37.70
CA GLN A 306 11.48 -13.34 -37.21
C GLN A 306 10.59 -14.45 -36.62
N ARG A 307 9.33 -14.17 -36.27
CA ARG A 307 8.38 -15.21 -35.82
C ARG A 307 7.67 -15.91 -36.97
N GLU A 308 7.45 -15.23 -38.09
CA GLU A 308 6.82 -15.81 -39.28
C GLU A 308 7.78 -16.74 -40.04
N ALA A 309 9.09 -16.56 -39.92
CA ALA A 309 10.12 -17.41 -40.52
C ALA A 309 10.41 -18.73 -39.78
N ILE A 310 9.71 -19.04 -38.69
CA ILE A 310 9.89 -20.27 -37.89
C ILE A 310 8.61 -21.16 -37.95
N SER A 311 7.82 -21.00 -39.01
CA SER A 311 6.64 -21.84 -39.29
C SER A 311 6.55 -22.16 -40.78
N VAL A 312 7.63 -22.76 -41.28
CA VAL A 312 7.72 -23.56 -42.51
C VAL A 312 8.53 -24.80 -42.17
#